data_AF-A0A0Q0VNC7-F1
#
_entry.id   AF-A0A0Q0VNC7-F1
#
_cell.length_a   1.000
_cell.length_b   1.000
_cell.length_c   1.000
_cell.angle_alpha   90.00
_cell.angle_beta   90.00
_cell.angle_gamma   90.00
#
_symmetry.space_group_name_H-M   'P 1'
#
loop_
_entity.id
_entity.type
_entity.pdbx_description
1 polymer ?
#
loop_
_entity_poly.entity_id
_entity_poly.type
_entity_poly.pdbx_seq_one_letter_code
_entity_poly.pdbx_strand_id
1 'polypeptide(L)'
;MPEVSKTEIGRRFFKLQREKNVEAAIDKIRKTLGPDWKLYTQGDYEALKHIIGEVWIYIDREKWEAISFTKLASGDLRELIHLGRQALDRSVDAHTAVEKGSEILLRTT
;
A
#
# COMPACT_ATOMS: atom_id res chain seq x y z
N MET A 1 12.28 24.75 -25.19
CA MET A 1 11.79 23.61 -24.37
C MET A 1 12.04 23.97 -22.92
N PRO A 2 11.09 23.80 -21.99
CA PRO A 2 11.39 24.04 -20.58
C PRO A 2 12.27 22.89 -20.07
N GLU A 3 13.45 23.24 -19.56
CA GLU A 3 14.33 22.34 -18.82
C GLU A 3 13.57 21.81 -17.59
N VAL A 4 13.30 20.51 -17.54
CA VAL A 4 12.66 19.90 -16.37
C VAL A 4 13.65 19.95 -15.20
N SER A 5 13.29 20.64 -14.11
CA SER A 5 14.18 20.78 -12.95
C SER A 5 14.52 19.41 -12.31
N LYS A 6 15.72 19.30 -11.73
CA LYS A 6 16.14 18.11 -10.96
C LYS A 6 15.13 17.70 -9.88
N THR A 7 14.47 18.67 -9.26
CA THR A 7 13.41 18.43 -8.26
C THR A 7 12.19 17.75 -8.88
N GLU A 8 11.79 18.14 -10.09
CA GLU A 8 10.70 17.49 -10.79
C GLU A 8 11.04 16.06 -11.21
N ILE A 9 12.28 15.83 -11.67
CA ILE A 9 12.79 14.49 -11.95
C ILE A 9 12.73 13.61 -10.69
N GLY A 10 13.21 14.14 -9.55
CA GLY A 10 13.17 13.44 -8.27
C GLY A 10 11.75 13.07 -7.83
N ARG A 11 10.79 14.00 -7.93
CA ARG A 11 9.38 13.73 -7.61
C ARG A 11 8.77 12.65 -8.49
N ARG A 12 9.04 12.70 -9.80
CA ARG A 12 8.56 11.69 -10.77
C ARG A 12 9.16 10.32 -10.46
N PHE A 13 10.46 10.26 -10.18
CA PHE A 13 11.14 9.03 -9.80
C PHE A 13 10.56 8.42 -8.52
N PHE A 14 10.35 9.24 -7.48
CA PHE A 14 9.74 8.80 -6.23
C PHE A 14 8.33 8.22 -6.45
N LYS A 15 7.49 8.93 -7.22
CA LYS A 15 6.13 8.46 -7.54
C LYS A 15 6.15 7.12 -8.30
N LEU A 16 7.02 6.99 -9.30
CA LEU A 16 7.17 5.76 -10.08
C LEU A 16 7.63 4.60 -9.19
N GLN A 17 8.58 4.84 -8.28
CA GLN A 17 9.06 3.82 -7.35
C GLN A 17 7.95 3.39 -6.39
N ARG A 18 7.15 4.32 -5.85
CA ARG A 18 5.98 4.00 -5.04
C ARG A 18 5.01 3.12 -5.80
N GLU A 19 4.57 3.55 -7.00
CA GLU A 19 3.62 2.79 -7.82
C GLU A 19 4.15 1.38 -8.11
N LYS A 20 5.41 1.25 -8.53
CA LYS A 20 6.03 -0.05 -8.80
C LYS A 20 6.04 -0.98 -7.58
N ASN A 21 6.41 -0.48 -6.40
CA ASN A 21 6.50 -1.30 -5.19
C ASN A 21 5.12 -1.70 -4.68
N VAL A 22 4.15 -0.78 -4.73
CA VAL A 22 2.77 -1.05 -4.34
C VAL A 22 2.15 -2.10 -5.27
N GLU A 23 2.28 -1.95 -6.59
CA GLU A 23 1.75 -2.95 -7.53
C GLU A 23 2.39 -4.33 -7.32
N ALA A 24 3.70 -4.39 -7.05
CA ALA A 24 4.38 -5.65 -6.74
C ALA A 24 3.85 -6.29 -5.43
N ALA A 25 3.52 -5.48 -4.41
CA ALA A 25 2.90 -5.98 -3.19
C ALA A 25 1.48 -6.51 -3.44
N ILE A 26 0.65 -5.77 -4.20
CA ILE A 26 -0.70 -6.20 -4.55
C ILE A 26 -0.69 -7.48 -5.40
N ASP A 27 0.25 -7.61 -6.36
CA ASP A 27 0.38 -8.83 -7.17
C ASP A 27 0.71 -10.05 -6.30
N LYS A 28 1.56 -9.91 -5.27
CA LYS A 28 1.82 -10.97 -4.29
C LYS A 28 0.54 -11.36 -3.54
N ILE A 29 -0.20 -10.39 -3.02
CA ILE A 29 -1.47 -10.62 -2.29
C ILE A 29 -2.48 -11.34 -3.19
N ARG A 30 -2.66 -10.84 -4.42
CA ARG A 30 -3.58 -11.42 -5.40
C ARG A 30 -3.23 -12.86 -5.73
N LYS A 31 -1.94 -13.17 -5.94
CA LYS A 31 -1.47 -14.53 -6.21
C LYS A 31 -1.72 -15.47 -5.02
N THR A 32 -1.50 -15.00 -3.79
CA THR A 32 -1.78 -15.78 -2.57
C THR A 32 -3.27 -16.09 -2.41
N LEU A 33 -4.16 -15.12 -2.67
CA LEU A 33 -5.61 -15.34 -2.59
C LEU A 33 -6.17 -16.19 -3.74
N GLY A 34 -5.52 -16.17 -4.90
CA GLY A 34 -5.95 -16.96 -6.05
C GLY A 34 -7.40 -16.64 -6.46
N PRO A 35 -8.31 -17.64 -6.53
CA PRO A 35 -9.71 -17.42 -6.90
C PRO A 35 -10.46 -16.44 -5.99
N ASP A 36 -10.12 -16.41 -4.70
CA ASP A 36 -10.80 -15.58 -3.70
C ASP A 36 -10.56 -14.08 -3.92
N TRP A 37 -9.57 -13.72 -4.73
CA TRP A 37 -9.37 -12.34 -5.17
C TRP A 37 -10.63 -11.75 -5.84
N LYS A 38 -11.43 -12.59 -6.51
CA LYS A 38 -12.68 -12.17 -7.17
C LYS A 38 -13.77 -11.69 -6.20
N LEU A 39 -13.62 -11.96 -4.91
CA LEU A 39 -14.54 -11.50 -3.87
C LEU A 39 -14.34 -10.01 -3.55
N TYR A 40 -13.22 -9.42 -3.95
CA TYR A 40 -12.88 -8.03 -3.71
C TYR A 40 -13.30 -7.16 -4.90
N THR A 41 -13.90 -6.02 -4.61
CA THR A 41 -14.37 -5.05 -5.61
C THR A 41 -13.21 -4.18 -6.11
N GLN A 42 -13.44 -3.43 -7.20
CA GLN A 42 -12.48 -2.41 -7.63
C GLN A 42 -12.21 -1.38 -6.51
N GLY A 43 -13.25 -1.00 -5.74
CA GLY A 43 -13.10 -0.10 -4.61
C GLY A 43 -12.22 -0.66 -3.49
N ASP A 44 -12.27 -1.98 -3.27
CA ASP A 44 -11.37 -2.66 -2.31
C ASP A 44 -9.91 -2.62 -2.79
N TYR A 45 -9.70 -2.87 -4.08
CA TYR A 45 -8.37 -2.77 -4.68
C TYR A 45 -7.82 -1.34 -4.57
N GLU A 46 -8.60 -0.30 -4.88
CA GLU A 46 -8.16 1.09 -4.76
C GLU A 46 -7.85 1.46 -3.31
N ALA A 47 -8.68 1.04 -2.35
CA ALA A 47 -8.45 1.26 -0.93
C ALA A 47 -7.16 0.57 -0.44
N LEU A 48 -6.95 -0.68 -0.84
CA LEU A 48 -5.75 -1.44 -0.49
C LEU A 48 -4.49 -0.82 -1.09
N LYS A 49 -4.54 -0.43 -2.37
CA LYS A 49 -3.45 0.25 -3.06
C LYS A 49 -3.13 1.59 -2.41
N HIS A 50 -4.16 2.33 -2.00
CA HIS A 50 -3.99 3.60 -1.30
C HIS A 50 -3.24 3.38 0.03
N ILE A 51 -3.76 2.54 0.93
CA ILE A 51 -3.15 2.38 2.26
C ILE A 51 -1.74 1.79 2.21
N ILE A 52 -1.48 0.79 1.36
CA ILE A 52 -0.13 0.23 1.20
C ILE A 52 0.82 1.30 0.64
N GLY A 53 0.35 2.14 -0.28
CA GLY A 53 1.12 3.24 -0.82
C GLY A 53 1.42 4.34 0.19
N GLU A 54 0.50 4.61 1.12
CA GLU A 54 0.77 5.52 2.23
C GLU A 54 1.81 4.91 3.18
N VAL A 55 1.65 3.65 3.60
CA VAL A 55 2.65 2.96 4.43
C VAL A 55 4.04 2.98 3.79
N TRP A 56 4.13 2.71 2.48
CA TRP A 56 5.39 2.75 1.74
C TRP A 56 6.13 4.09 1.83
N ILE A 57 5.40 5.21 1.92
CA ILE A 57 5.99 6.55 2.03
C ILE A 57 6.69 6.73 3.38
N TYR A 58 6.14 6.17 4.44
CA TYR A 58 6.53 6.51 5.83
C TYR A 58 7.47 5.48 6.47
N ILE A 59 7.44 4.22 6.04
CA ILE A 59 8.36 3.23 6.61
C ILE A 59 9.72 3.26 5.91
N ASP A 60 10.76 2.90 6.65
CA ASP A 60 12.09 2.75 6.07
C ASP A 60 12.15 1.56 5.10
N ARG A 61 13.16 1.60 4.23
CA ARG A 61 13.34 0.61 3.17
C ARG A 61 13.55 -0.80 3.72
N GLU A 62 14.28 -0.95 4.82
CA GLU A 62 14.60 -2.24 5.42
C GLU A 62 13.32 -2.92 5.92
N LYS A 63 12.47 -2.19 6.65
CA LYS A 63 11.16 -2.67 7.08
C LYS A 63 10.27 -3.03 5.91
N TRP A 64 10.24 -2.20 4.86
CA TRP A 64 9.46 -2.50 3.67
C TRP A 64 9.90 -3.81 3.01
N GLU A 65 11.21 -4.02 2.86
CA GLU A 65 11.76 -5.23 2.25
C GLU A 65 11.53 -6.49 3.11
N ALA A 66 11.37 -6.34 4.43
CA ALA A 66 11.05 -7.43 5.33
C ALA A 66 9.58 -7.89 5.30
N ILE A 67 8.64 -7.06 4.83
CA ILE A 67 7.20 -7.39 4.83
C ILE A 67 6.91 -8.61 3.93
N SER A 68 6.32 -9.65 4.52
CA SER A 68 5.87 -10.83 3.78
C SER A 68 4.38 -10.71 3.40
N PHE A 69 4.11 -9.99 2.31
CA PHE A 69 2.74 -9.83 1.78
C PHE A 69 2.01 -11.16 1.48
N THR A 70 2.76 -12.25 1.28
CA THR A 70 2.21 -13.60 1.06
C THR A 70 1.68 -14.25 2.34
N LYS A 71 2.01 -13.73 3.53
CA LYS A 71 1.58 -14.23 4.84
C LYS A 71 0.41 -13.45 5.44
N LEU A 72 -0.12 -12.43 4.75
CA LEU A 72 -1.26 -11.66 5.24
C LEU A 72 -2.49 -12.56 5.40
N ALA A 73 -3.06 -12.59 6.61
CA ALA A 73 -4.30 -13.32 6.83
C ALA A 73 -5.48 -12.58 6.16
N SER A 74 -6.56 -13.29 5.86
CA SER A 74 -7.78 -12.67 5.30
C SER A 74 -8.41 -11.64 6.25
N GLY A 75 -8.12 -11.70 7.56
CA GLY A 75 -8.48 -10.67 8.53
C GLY A 75 -7.68 -9.39 8.32
N ASP A 76 -6.35 -9.50 8.28
CA ASP A 76 -5.43 -8.38 8.04
C ASP A 76 -5.75 -7.65 6.74
N LEU A 77 -6.04 -8.40 5.67
CA LEU A 77 -6.39 -7.82 4.38
C LEU A 77 -7.68 -7.00 4.42
N ARG A 78 -8.71 -7.51 5.11
CA ARG A 78 -9.98 -6.79 5.28
C ARG A 78 -9.80 -5.53 6.12
N GLU A 79 -8.96 -5.60 7.16
CA GLU A 79 -8.63 -4.45 8.00
C GLU A 79 -7.86 -3.38 7.23
N LEU A 80 -6.88 -3.76 6.40
CA LEU A 80 -6.18 -2.84 5.49
C LEU A 80 -7.14 -2.17 4.51
N ILE A 81 -8.03 -2.94 3.87
CA ILE A 81 -9.04 -2.37 2.96
C ILE A 81 -9.95 -1.38 3.69
N HIS A 82 -10.38 -1.71 4.92
CA HIS A 82 -11.20 -0.81 5.73
C HIS A 82 -10.47 0.49 6.06
N LEU A 83 -9.22 0.42 6.52
CA LEU A 83 -8.38 1.59 6.76
C LEU A 83 -8.14 2.42 5.49
N GLY A 84 -7.92 1.76 4.35
CA GLY A 84 -7.76 2.43 3.07
C GLY A 84 -9.01 3.20 2.63
N ARG A 85 -10.20 2.64 2.88
CA ARG A 85 -11.47 3.35 2.64
C ARG A 85 -11.61 4.57 3.55
N GLN A 86 -11.30 4.42 4.84
CA GLN A 86 -11.33 5.51 5.82
C GLN A 86 -10.32 6.63 5.50
N ALA A 87 -9.16 6.27 4.96
CA ALA A 87 -8.17 7.26 4.53
C ALA A 87 -8.63 8.01 3.28
N LEU A 88 -9.22 7.31 2.31
CA LEU A 88 -9.76 7.91 1.08
C LEU A 88 -10.94 8.85 1.34
N ASP A 89 -11.85 8.47 2.25
CA ASP A 89 -13.00 9.30 2.64
C ASP A 89 -12.66 10.37 3.69
N ARG A 90 -11.41 10.36 4.20
CA ARG A 90 -10.88 11.28 5.23
C ARG A 90 -11.59 11.19 6.57
N SER A 91 -12.19 10.03 6.89
CA SER A 91 -12.80 9.75 8.20
C SER A 91 -11.78 9.40 9.28
N VAL A 92 -10.53 9.07 8.89
CA VAL A 92 -9.38 8.94 9.79
C VAL A 92 -8.26 9.86 9.32
N ASP A 93 -7.46 10.37 10.25
CA ASP A 93 -6.28 11.13 9.87
C ASP A 93 -5.23 10.23 9.20
N ALA A 94 -4.49 10.81 8.26
CA ALA A 94 -3.53 10.08 7.44
C ALA A 94 -2.42 9.43 8.28
N HIS A 95 -2.00 10.08 9.38
CA HIS A 95 -0.95 9.55 10.25
C HIS A 95 -1.42 8.29 10.97
N THR A 96 -2.60 8.31 11.59
CA THR A 96 -3.20 7.14 12.24
C THR A 96 -3.51 6.03 11.24
N ALA A 97 -3.96 6.34 10.01
CA ALA A 97 -4.13 5.32 8.97
C ALA A 97 -2.80 4.60 8.66
N VAL A 98 -1.73 5.36 8.47
CA VAL A 98 -0.39 4.84 8.19
C VAL A 98 0.15 4.03 9.37
N GLU A 99 0.00 4.52 10.60
CA GLU A 99 0.46 3.84 11.80
C GLU A 99 -0.20 2.46 11.93
N LYS A 100 -1.54 2.40 11.89
CA LYS A 100 -2.29 1.14 11.95
C LYS A 100 -2.00 0.22 10.76
N GLY A 101 -1.91 0.78 9.55
CA GLY A 101 -1.56 0.01 8.36
C GLY A 101 -0.15 -0.60 8.45
N SER A 102 0.80 0.14 9.02
CA SER A 102 2.17 -0.32 9.25
C SER A 102 2.19 -1.45 10.28
N GLU A 103 1.47 -1.31 11.39
CA GLU A 103 1.36 -2.37 12.40
C GLU A 103 0.85 -3.69 11.81
N ILE A 104 -0.20 -3.63 10.97
CA ILE A 104 -0.74 -4.83 10.32
C ILE A 104 0.30 -5.47 9.40
N LEU A 105 0.94 -4.68 8.53
CA LEU A 105 1.92 -5.19 7.57
C LEU A 105 3.17 -5.76 8.26
N LEU A 106 3.66 -5.12 9.33
CA LEU A 106 4.88 -5.53 10.03
C LEU A 106 4.71 -6.82 10.85
N ARG A 107 3.48 -7.25 11.18
CA ARG A 107 3.22 -8.58 11.77
C ARG A 107 3.65 -9.74 10.88
N THR A 108 3.86 -9.48 9.59
CA THR A 108 4.24 -10.49 8.60
C THR A 108 5.75 -10.65 8.39
N THR A 109 6.55 -9.82 9.08
CA THR A 109 8.03 -9.83 9.00
C THR A 109 8.62 -11.13 9.56
#